data_AF-A0A8B9XPF6-F1
#
_entry.id   AF-A0A8B9XPF6-F1
#
_cell.length_a   1.000
_cell.length_b   1.000
_cell.length_c   1.000
_cell.angle_alpha   90.00
_cell.angle_beta   90.00
_cell.angle_gamma   90.00
#
_symmetry.space_group_name_H-M   'P 1'
#
loop_
_entity.id
_entity.type
_entity.pdbx_description
1 polymer ?
#
loop_
_entity_poly.entity_id
_entity_poly.type
_entity_poly.pdbx_seq_one_letter_code
_entity_poly.pdbx_strand_id
1 'polypeptide(L)' 'MIFLTALSLFWIMISASRGGQWGAWMPSSISAFEGTCVSIPCRFSFPDELRPAVVHGV' A
#
# COMPACT_ATOMS: atom_id res chain seq x y z
N MET A 1 12.61 -23.12 -28.28
CA MET A 1 12.29 -23.67 -26.94
C MET A 1 12.92 -22.86 -25.81
N ILE A 2 14.23 -22.58 -25.85
CA ILE A 2 14.96 -21.80 -24.81
C ILE A 2 14.44 -20.36 -24.63
N PHE A 3 14.03 -19.70 -25.71
CA PHE A 3 13.54 -18.32 -25.66
C PHE A 3 12.20 -18.19 -24.91
N LEU A 4 11.30 -19.16 -25.10
CA LEU A 4 10.01 -19.22 -24.41
C LEU A 4 10.20 -19.48 -22.92
N THR A 5 11.12 -20.38 -22.56
CA THR A 5 11.42 -20.67 -21.15
C THR A 5 12.06 -19.46 -20.45
N ALA A 6 12.92 -18.71 -21.13
CA ALA A 6 13.51 -17.49 -20.58
C ALA A 6 12.45 -16.39 -20.36
N LEU A 7 11.51 -16.23 -21.29
CA LEU A 7 10.41 -15.27 -21.16
C LEU A 7 9.50 -15.61 -19.97
N SER A 8 9.17 -16.90 -19.80
CA SER A 8 8.35 -17.36 -18.67
C SER A 8 9.05 -17.15 -17.33
N LEU A 9 10.35 -17.45 -17.23
CA LEU A 9 11.13 -17.22 -16.01
C LEU A 9 11.24 -15.72 -15.68
N PHE A 10 11.45 -14.88 -16.68
CA PHE A 10 11.47 -13.43 -16.52
C PHE A 10 10.13 -12.89 -16.00
N TRP A 11 9.02 -13.41 -16.52
CA TRP A 11 7.68 -13.04 -16.06
C TRP A 11 7.43 -13.42 -14.59
N ILE A 12 7.85 -14.61 -14.18
CA ILE A 12 7.74 -15.08 -12.79
C ILE A 12 8.54 -14.17 -11.84
N MET A 13 9.76 -13.79 -12.24
CA MET A 13 10.63 -12.91 -11.44
C MET A 13 10.03 -11.50 -11.27
N ILE A 14 9.45 -10.93 -12.33
CA ILE A 14 8.77 -9.62 -12.24
C ILE A 14 7.52 -9.69 -11.37
N SER A 15 6.80 -10.81 -11.40
CA SER A 15 5.59 -10.99 -10.59
C SER A 15 5.91 -11.05 -9.10
N ALA A 16 7.02 -11.72 -8.74
CA ALA A 16 7.45 -11.90 -7.36
C ALA A 16 7.99 -10.62 -6.68
N SER A 17 8.44 -9.62 -7.45
CA SER A 17 8.96 -8.37 -6.88
C SER A 17 7.88 -7.37 -6.46
N ARG A 18 6.61 -7.63 -6.80
CA ARG A 18 5.47 -6.76 -6.46
C ARG A 18 4.95 -7.02 -5.05
N GLY A 19 5.84 -7.19 -4.07
CA GLY A 19 5.46 -7.17 -2.66
C GLY A 19 4.71 -5.87 -2.35
N GLY A 20 3.59 -5.95 -1.65
CA GLY A 20 2.74 -4.79 -1.41
C GLY A 20 3.51 -3.64 -0.76
N GLN A 21 3.44 -2.47 -1.38
CA GLN A 21 4.23 -1.31 -0.95
C GLN A 21 3.60 -0.66 0.30
N TRP A 22 4.39 -0.62 1.38
CA TRP A 22 4.09 0.20 2.54
C TRP A 22 3.98 1.65 2.12
N GLY A 23 2.88 2.30 2.48
CA GLY A 23 2.62 3.67 2.09
C GLY A 23 1.70 4.35 3.07
N ALA A 24 1.88 5.65 3.26
CA ALA A 24 0.95 6.49 3.98
C ALA A 24 0.70 7.77 3.17
N TRP A 25 -0.54 8.22 3.17
CA TRP A 25 -0.95 9.48 2.62
C TRP A 25 -1.63 10.29 3.71
N MET A 26 -1.19 11.54 3.84
CA MET A 26 -1.80 12.58 4.67
C MET A 26 -1.53 13.94 4.00
N PRO A 27 -2.35 14.97 4.27
CA PRO A 27 -2.05 16.31 3.80
C PRO A 27 -0.74 16.82 4.42
N SER A 28 0.10 17.46 3.62
CA SER A 28 1.38 18.04 4.09
C SER A 28 1.20 19.22 5.03
N SER A 29 0.06 19.91 4.93
CA SER A 29 -0.36 20.97 5.84
C SER A 29 -1.88 20.95 6.02
N ILE A 30 -2.35 21.37 7.19
CA ILE A 30 -3.78 21.49 7.51
C ILE A 30 -4.00 22.76 8.33
N SER A 31 -5.18 23.38 8.19
CA SER A 31 -5.57 24.57 8.94
C SER A 31 -6.94 24.35 9.58
N ALA A 32 -7.13 24.95 10.75
CA ALA A 32 -8.37 24.89 11.53
C ALA A 32 -8.63 26.23 12.20
N PHE A 33 -9.87 26.50 12.59
CA PHE A 33 -10.22 27.72 13.31
C PHE A 33 -9.79 27.64 14.77
N GLU A 34 -9.41 28.78 15.35
CA GLU A 34 -9.10 28.88 16.77
C GLU A 34 -10.31 28.47 17.62
N GLY A 35 -10.08 27.63 18.63
CA GLY A 35 -11.13 27.08 19.48
C GLY A 35 -11.91 25.90 18.89
N THR A 36 -11.53 25.39 17.72
CA THR A 36 -12.18 24.21 17.09
C THR A 36 -11.24 23.01 17.03
N CYS A 37 -11.81 21.83 16.76
CA CYS A 37 -11.05 20.61 16.45
C CYS A 37 -10.98 20.37 14.93
N VAL A 38 -10.00 19.58 14.51
CA VAL A 38 -9.87 19.13 13.12
C VAL A 38 -9.55 17.64 13.08
N SER A 39 -10.18 16.93 12.15
CA SER A 39 -9.86 15.53 11.86
C SER A 39 -8.89 15.49 10.68
N ILE A 40 -7.65 15.08 10.93
CA ILE A 40 -6.63 14.97 9.87
C ILE A 40 -6.89 13.68 9.09
N PRO A 41 -7.24 13.76 7.79
CA PRO A 41 -7.45 12.56 6.99
C PRO A 41 -6.10 11.87 6.77
N CYS A 42 -6.06 10.57 7.08
CA CYS A 42 -4.88 9.74 6.88
C CYS A 42 -5.31 8.39 6.32
N ARG A 43 -4.55 7.89 5.36
CA ARG A 43 -4.71 6.54 4.81
C ARG A 43 -3.35 5.88 4.75
N PHE A 44 -3.29 4.60 5.06
CA PHE A 44 -2.08 3.81 4.88
C PHE A 44 -2.38 2.53 4.09
N SER A 45 -1.36 2.01 3.43
CA SER A 45 -1.35 0.74 2.71
C SER A 45 -0.22 -0.13 3.25
N PHE A 46 -0.47 -1.42 3.27
CA PHE A 46 0.46 -2.45 3.70
C PHE A 46 0.26 -3.69 2.82
N PRO A 47 1.25 -4.61 2.75
CA PRO A 47 1.13 -5.83 1.97
C PRO A 47 -0.09 -6.67 2.37
N ASP A 48 -0.83 -7.17 1.37
CA ASP A 48 -2.04 -7.97 1.61
C ASP A 48 -1.75 -9.26 2.41
N GLU A 49 -0.52 -9.77 2.36
CA GLU A 49 -0.08 -10.92 3.14
C GLU A 49 -0.11 -10.66 4.65
N LEU A 50 -0.02 -9.39 5.06
CA LEU A 50 -0.07 -8.96 6.46
C LEU A 50 -1.47 -8.54 6.88
N ARG A 51 -2.47 -8.66 6.00
CA ARG A 51 -3.83 -8.25 6.29
C ARG A 51 -4.46 -9.16 7.34
N PRO A 52 -4.81 -8.63 8.53
CA PRO A 52 -5.49 -9.43 9.54
C PRO A 52 -6.85 -9.90 9.00
N ALA A 53 -7.25 -11.13 9.32
CA ALA A 53 -8.55 -11.69 8.95
C ALA A 53 -9.74 -10.88 9.55
N VAL A 54 -9.47 -10.12 10.61
CA VAL A 54 -10.41 -9.21 11.25
C VAL A 54 -9.78 -7.82 11.28
N VAL A 55 -10.21 -6.94 10.38
CA VAL A 55 -10.04 -5.50 10.57
C VAL A 55 -11.16 -5.06 11.50
N HIS A 56 -10.82 -4.81 12.77
CA HIS A 56 -11.65 -3.96 13.62
C HIS A 56 -11.50 -2.53 13.11
N GLY A 57 -12.11 -2.25 11.95
CA GLY A 57 -12.54 -0.91 11.61
C GLY A 57 -13.59 -0.53 12.66
N VAL A 58 -13.41 0.64 13.25
CA VAL A 58 -14.34 1.26 14.21
C VAL A 58 -15.81 1.07 13.85
#